data_AF-A0A1G8V6I9-F1
#
_entry.id   AF-A0A1G8V6I9-F1
#
_cell.length_a   1.000
_cell.length_b   1.000
_cell.length_c   1.000
_cell.angle_alpha   90.00
_cell.angle_beta   90.00
_cell.angle_gamma   90.00
#
_symmetry.space_group_name_H-M   'P 1'
#
loop_
_entity.id
_entity.type
_entity.pdbx_description
1 polymer ?
#
loop_
_entity_poly.entity_id
_entity_poly.type
_entity_poly.pdbx_seq_one_letter_code
_entity_poly.pdbx_strand_id
1 'polypeptide(L)'
;MPKRVSIVLGREFGECLREAIARTGMLESELARRVKWEHAKLSDLVNGKAGVSLDDFTYLLGMCQAAPDDFKYLKELYLESRERGWLQLYDSPVPPRLRALNRQQKMAETVVAWSSLFLPGLTQVESYIRVLAEDSPFVEAKDVEALVAARVERRELIDDTKRFVFYVCTSLCCTRRWEVSMCWRSNSTRFCA
;
A
#
# COMPACT_ATOMS: atom_id res chain seq x y z
N MET A 1 -10.63 -15.10 21.55
CA MET A 1 -10.30 -13.74 21.08
C MET A 1 -10.89 -13.55 19.69
N PRO A 2 -11.69 -12.52 19.39
CA PRO A 2 -12.33 -12.37 18.09
C PRO A 2 -11.26 -12.22 17.00
N LYS A 3 -11.44 -12.89 15.85
CA LYS A 3 -10.53 -12.77 14.70
C LYS A 3 -10.52 -11.32 14.24
N ARG A 4 -9.35 -10.67 14.28
CA ARG A 4 -9.17 -9.32 13.75
C ARG A 4 -9.41 -9.36 12.25
N VAL A 5 -10.24 -8.45 11.73
CA VAL A 5 -10.44 -8.30 10.29
C VAL A 5 -9.14 -7.82 9.67
N SER A 6 -8.74 -8.44 8.55
CA SER A 6 -7.53 -8.10 7.83
C SER A 6 -7.65 -6.69 7.20
N ILE A 7 -7.10 -5.68 7.86
CA ILE A 7 -7.00 -4.30 7.35
C ILE A 7 -5.68 -4.10 6.61
N VAL A 8 -5.64 -3.17 5.64
CA VAL A 8 -4.44 -2.81 4.87
C VAL A 8 -3.26 -2.50 5.78
N LEU A 9 -3.52 -1.72 6.82
CA LEU A 9 -2.57 -1.31 7.85
C LEU A 9 -1.91 -2.50 8.58
N GLY A 10 -2.70 -3.52 8.91
CA GLY A 10 -2.22 -4.70 9.62
C GLY A 10 -1.37 -5.61 8.72
N ARG A 11 -1.71 -5.68 7.42
CA ARG A 11 -0.88 -6.38 6.44
C ARG A 11 0.46 -5.68 6.25
N GLU A 12 0.44 -4.37 6.07
CA GLU A 12 1.66 -3.58 5.96
C GLU A 12 2.55 -3.73 7.19
N PHE A 13 1.96 -3.66 8.39
CA PHE A 13 2.67 -3.87 9.65
C PHE A 13 3.36 -5.24 9.69
N GLY A 14 2.62 -6.29 9.35
CA GLY A 14 3.17 -7.65 9.31
C GLY A 14 4.30 -7.84 8.29
N GLU A 15 4.18 -7.25 7.10
CA GLU A 15 5.23 -7.28 6.07
C GLU A 15 6.50 -6.57 6.56
N CYS A 16 6.38 -5.31 7.02
CA CYS A 16 7.53 -4.54 7.48
C CYS A 16 8.22 -5.22 8.68
N LEU A 17 7.45 -5.85 9.58
CA LEU A 17 8.03 -6.61 10.68
C LEU A 17 8.75 -7.87 10.19
N ARG A 18 8.21 -8.60 9.21
CA ARG A 18 8.91 -9.74 8.58
C ARG A 18 10.20 -9.33 7.89
N GLU A 19 10.20 -8.21 7.19
CA GLU A 19 11.40 -7.66 6.56
C GLU A 19 12.46 -7.28 7.60
N ALA A 20 12.06 -6.70 8.74
CA ALA A 20 12.95 -6.39 9.84
C ALA A 20 13.55 -7.67 10.46
N ILE A 21 12.72 -8.70 10.68
CA ILE A 21 13.18 -10.00 11.21
C ILE A 21 14.12 -10.68 10.20
N ALA A 22 13.76 -10.75 8.92
CA ALA A 22 14.55 -11.42 7.90
C ALA A 22 15.96 -10.82 7.75
N ARG A 23 16.09 -9.49 7.92
CA ARG A 23 17.40 -8.80 7.88
C ARG A 23 18.35 -9.22 8.98
N THR A 24 17.85 -9.75 10.09
CA THR A 24 18.69 -10.26 11.18
C THR A 24 19.30 -11.62 10.89
N GLY A 25 18.80 -12.33 9.86
CA GLY A 25 19.15 -13.73 9.59
C GLY A 25 18.61 -14.74 10.61
N MET A 26 17.86 -14.30 11.63
CA MET A 26 17.29 -15.19 12.63
C MET A 26 15.97 -15.80 12.17
N LEU A 27 15.70 -17.04 12.57
CA LEU A 27 14.38 -17.65 12.44
C LEU A 27 13.41 -17.05 13.47
N GLU A 28 12.11 -16.99 13.16
CA GLU A 28 11.08 -16.51 14.09
C GLU A 28 11.11 -17.26 15.44
N SER A 29 11.37 -18.57 15.41
CA SER A 29 11.52 -19.42 16.61
C SER A 29 12.75 -19.12 17.46
N GLU A 30 13.81 -18.61 16.84
CA GLU A 30 14.99 -18.14 17.56
C GLU A 30 14.75 -16.76 18.16
N LEU A 31 14.15 -15.86 17.38
CA LEU A 31 13.80 -14.52 17.85
C LEU A 31 12.84 -14.61 19.05
N ALA A 32 11.80 -15.42 18.97
CA ALA A 32 10.85 -15.66 20.07
C ALA A 32 11.56 -16.11 21.36
N ARG A 33 12.55 -17.01 21.25
CA ARG A 33 13.37 -17.44 22.39
C ARG A 33 14.20 -16.29 22.97
N ARG A 34 14.80 -15.45 22.13
CA ARG A 34 15.60 -14.30 22.57
C ARG A 34 14.77 -13.22 23.26
N VAL A 35 13.56 -12.94 22.77
CA VAL A 35 12.62 -12.02 23.45
C VAL A 35 11.85 -12.69 24.60
N LYS A 36 12.08 -13.97 24.89
CA LYS A 36 11.40 -14.78 25.91
C LYS A 36 9.87 -14.80 25.73
N TRP A 37 9.42 -14.83 24.48
CA TRP A 37 8.00 -14.93 24.13
C TRP A 37 7.67 -16.32 23.60
N GLU A 38 6.40 -16.72 23.78
CA GLU A 38 5.89 -17.88 23.07
C GLU A 38 5.90 -17.64 21.56
N HIS A 39 6.24 -18.67 20.78
CA HIS A 39 6.27 -18.58 19.32
C HIS A 39 4.90 -18.17 18.75
N ALA A 40 3.81 -18.64 19.37
CA ALA A 40 2.45 -18.25 19.00
C ALA A 40 2.22 -16.74 19.15
N LYS A 41 2.72 -16.12 20.24
CA LYS A 41 2.61 -14.67 20.48
C LYS A 41 3.33 -13.88 19.39
N LEU A 42 4.54 -14.30 18.99
CA LEU A 42 5.29 -13.63 17.93
C LEU A 42 4.62 -13.81 16.56
N SER A 43 4.18 -15.03 16.24
CA SER A 43 3.50 -15.32 14.97
C SER A 43 2.18 -14.55 14.86
N ASP A 44 1.40 -14.45 15.94
CA ASP A 44 0.18 -13.67 15.96
C ASP A 44 0.45 -12.16 15.84
N LEU A 45 1.55 -11.65 16.38
CA LEU A 45 1.97 -10.26 16.18
C LEU A 45 2.32 -10.00 14.70
N VAL A 46 3.16 -10.85 14.11
CA VAL A 46 3.59 -10.75 12.71
C VAL A 46 2.40 -10.84 11.75
N ASN A 47 1.41 -11.66 12.07
CA ASN A 47 0.19 -11.80 11.25
C ASN A 47 -0.89 -10.76 11.59
N GLY A 48 -0.63 -9.81 12.50
CA GLY A 48 -1.59 -8.78 12.91
C GLY A 48 -2.82 -9.32 13.66
N LYS A 49 -2.74 -10.54 14.21
CA LYS A 49 -3.80 -11.22 14.96
C LYS A 49 -3.81 -10.86 16.44
N ALA A 50 -2.65 -10.61 17.04
CA ALA A 50 -2.50 -10.21 18.44
C ALA A 50 -1.82 -8.84 18.58
N GLY A 51 -2.27 -8.07 19.57
CA GLY A 51 -1.61 -6.82 19.96
C GLY A 51 -0.62 -7.07 21.09
N VAL A 52 0.60 -6.54 20.95
CA VAL A 52 1.61 -6.46 22.03
C VAL A 52 1.64 -5.06 22.63
N SER A 53 2.26 -4.86 23.81
CA SER A 53 2.48 -3.51 24.36
C SER A 53 3.52 -2.74 23.55
N LEU A 54 3.55 -1.41 23.69
CA LEU A 54 4.52 -0.57 22.97
C LEU A 54 5.95 -0.84 23.42
N ASP A 55 6.14 -1.15 24.71
CA ASP A 55 7.45 -1.49 25.28
C ASP A 55 7.96 -2.82 24.71
N ASP A 56 7.09 -3.84 24.70
CA ASP A 56 7.34 -5.15 24.09
C ASP A 56 7.72 -5.01 22.62
N PHE A 57 7.00 -4.15 21.89
CA PHE A 57 7.25 -3.89 20.48
C PHE A 57 8.59 -3.17 20.25
N THR A 58 8.87 -2.15 21.04
CA THR A 58 10.14 -1.39 20.98
C THR A 58 11.33 -2.30 21.27
N TYR A 59 11.19 -3.17 22.28
CA TYR A 59 12.19 -4.17 22.62
C TYR A 59 12.43 -5.15 21.46
N LEU A 60 11.37 -5.64 20.83
CA LEU A 60 11.47 -6.52 19.65
C LEU A 60 12.24 -5.84 18.50
N LEU A 61 11.93 -4.58 18.18
CA LEU A 61 12.62 -3.85 17.11
C LEU A 61 14.10 -3.58 17.44
N GLY A 62 14.40 -3.30 18.71
CA GLY A 62 15.78 -3.19 19.19
C GLY A 62 16.56 -4.49 19.02
N MET A 63 15.94 -5.63 19.33
CA MET A 63 16.52 -6.96 19.09
C MET A 63 16.70 -7.28 17.60
N CYS A 64 15.85 -6.73 16.75
CA CYS A 64 15.99 -6.83 15.30
C CYS A 64 17.01 -5.85 14.70
N GLN A 65 17.62 -4.98 15.53
CA GLN A 65 18.54 -3.93 15.09
C GLN A 65 17.95 -3.08 13.95
N ALA A 66 16.65 -2.76 14.04
CA ALA A 66 15.97 -1.98 13.02
C ALA A 66 16.65 -0.61 12.86
N ALA A 67 16.83 -0.18 11.60
CA ALA A 67 17.38 1.14 11.29
C ALA A 67 16.49 2.24 11.92
N PRO A 68 17.05 3.42 12.28
CA PRO A 68 16.27 4.49 12.92
C PRO A 68 15.00 4.87 12.17
N ASP A 69 15.08 4.93 10.83
CA ASP A 69 13.93 5.27 9.98
C ASP A 69 12.86 4.18 9.98
N ASP A 70 13.26 2.91 9.91
CA ASP A 70 12.35 1.77 9.99
C ASP A 70 11.69 1.67 11.36
N PHE A 71 12.45 1.94 12.42
CA PHE A 71 11.94 1.96 13.78
C PHE A 71 10.85 3.03 13.94
N LYS A 72 11.13 4.25 13.46
CA LYS A 72 10.17 5.36 13.48
C LYS A 72 8.90 4.99 12.70
N TYR A 73 9.06 4.48 11.48
CA TYR A 73 7.96 4.07 10.62
C TYR A 73 7.09 2.97 11.24
N LEU A 74 7.71 1.90 11.73
CA LEU A 74 7.03 0.77 12.37
C LEU A 74 6.32 1.18 13.67
N LYS A 75 6.89 2.13 14.42
CA LYS A 75 6.27 2.69 15.62
C LYS A 75 5.04 3.54 15.29
N GLU A 76 5.12 4.41 14.29
CA GLU A 76 3.97 5.19 13.79
C GLU A 76 2.85 4.25 13.33
N LEU A 77 3.20 3.22 12.56
CA LEU A 77 2.29 2.20 12.07
C LEU A 77 1.60 1.43 13.21
N TYR A 78 2.35 1.09 14.26
CA TYR A 78 1.81 0.44 15.45
C TYR A 78 0.78 1.31 16.17
N LEU A 79 1.07 2.60 16.38
CA LEU A 79 0.18 3.54 17.05
C LEU A 79 -1.11 3.73 16.26
N GLU A 80 -0.98 3.97 14.96
CA GLU A 80 -2.11 4.15 14.05
C GLU A 80 -2.98 2.88 13.96
N SER A 81 -2.39 1.68 14.02
CA SER A 81 -3.13 0.41 14.00
C SER A 81 -4.06 0.20 15.20
N ARG A 82 -3.86 1.00 16.26
CA ARG A 82 -4.69 1.00 17.46
C ARG A 82 -5.70 2.15 17.46
N GLU A 83 -5.46 3.19 16.68
CA GLU A 83 -6.43 4.25 16.45
C GLU A 83 -7.49 3.78 15.45
N ARG A 84 -8.78 3.93 15.78
CA ARG A 84 -9.90 3.59 14.90
C ARG A 84 -10.10 4.65 13.81
N GLY A 85 -9.02 5.11 13.18
CA GLY A 85 -8.99 6.19 12.20
C GLY A 85 -9.11 5.66 10.77
N TRP A 86 -10.34 5.59 10.26
CA TRP A 86 -10.60 5.21 8.85
C TRP A 86 -10.21 6.29 7.84
N LEU A 87 -10.12 7.55 8.27
CA LEU A 87 -9.59 8.66 7.46
C LEU A 87 -8.17 9.00 7.91
N GLN A 88 -7.24 8.88 6.97
CA GLN A 88 -5.86 9.33 7.13
C GLN A 88 -5.68 10.52 6.17
N LEU A 89 -5.56 11.72 6.74
CA LEU A 89 -5.20 12.92 6.01
C LEU A 89 -3.68 13.04 6.07
N TYR A 90 -3.06 13.23 4.92
CA TYR A 90 -1.61 13.36 4.82
C TYR A 90 -1.27 14.77 4.38
N ASP A 91 -0.36 15.42 5.10
CA ASP A 91 0.18 16.74 4.73
C ASP A 91 1.31 16.66 3.68
N SER A 92 1.48 15.48 3.05
CA SER A 92 2.53 15.22 2.06
C SER A 92 1.93 15.06 0.66
N PRO A 93 2.50 15.71 -0.37
CA PRO A 93 2.01 15.65 -1.76
C PRO A 93 2.14 14.24 -2.35
N VAL A 94 3.15 13.47 -1.91
CA VAL A 94 3.21 12.02 -2.12
C VAL A 94 2.57 11.36 -0.90
N PRO A 95 1.50 10.55 -1.06
CA PRO A 95 0.91 9.84 0.05
C PRO A 95 2.01 8.99 0.74
N PRO A 96 2.24 9.15 2.06
CA PRO A 96 3.24 8.38 2.81
C PRO A 96 3.09 6.86 2.61
N ARG A 97 1.85 6.42 2.36
CA ARG A 97 1.48 5.04 2.09
C ARG A 97 1.45 4.62 0.62
N LEU A 98 2.04 5.39 -0.29
CA LEU A 98 2.19 4.92 -1.67
C LEU A 98 2.92 3.57 -1.70
N ARG A 99 3.89 3.34 -0.81
CA ARG A 99 4.55 2.04 -0.61
C ARG A 99 3.59 0.93 -0.18
N ALA A 100 2.75 1.18 0.82
CA ALA A 100 1.72 0.25 1.30
C ALA A 100 0.77 -0.14 0.17
N LEU A 101 0.25 0.87 -0.53
CA LEU A 101 -0.68 0.71 -1.64
C LEU A 101 -0.04 -0.11 -2.76
N ASN A 102 1.18 0.23 -3.17
CA ASN A 102 1.92 -0.49 -4.21
C ASN A 102 2.13 -1.96 -3.81
N ARG A 103 2.48 -2.24 -2.56
CA ARG A 103 2.63 -3.63 -2.06
C ARG A 103 1.31 -4.40 -2.13
N GLN A 104 0.21 -3.81 -1.63
CA GLN A 104 -1.10 -4.46 -1.71
C GLN A 104 -1.54 -4.69 -3.16
N GLN A 105 -1.24 -3.75 -4.06
CA GLN A 105 -1.51 -3.90 -5.49
C GLN A 105 -0.67 -5.02 -6.12
N LYS A 106 0.60 -5.16 -5.75
CA LYS A 106 1.46 -6.28 -6.20
C LYS A 106 0.93 -7.64 -5.76
N MET A 107 0.39 -7.74 -4.55
CA MET A 107 -0.17 -8.98 -3.98
C MET A 107 -1.59 -9.29 -4.44
N ALA A 108 -2.30 -8.33 -5.04
CA ALA A 108 -3.69 -8.52 -5.43
C ALA A 108 -3.81 -9.38 -6.69
N GLU A 109 -4.73 -10.35 -6.69
CA GLU A 109 -5.11 -11.11 -7.90
C GLU A 109 -6.06 -10.31 -8.79
N THR A 110 -6.89 -9.46 -8.18
CA THR A 110 -7.84 -8.59 -8.87
C THR A 110 -7.80 -7.18 -8.28
N VAL A 111 -7.67 -6.19 -9.14
CA VAL A 111 -7.75 -4.76 -8.78
C VAL A 111 -8.99 -4.17 -9.43
N VAL A 112 -9.91 -3.71 -8.59
CA VAL A 112 -11.11 -3.00 -9.03
C VAL A 112 -11.00 -1.55 -8.57
N ALA A 113 -11.16 -0.60 -9.49
CA ALA A 113 -11.19 0.82 -9.14
C ALA A 113 -12.37 1.51 -9.81
N TRP A 114 -13.03 2.38 -9.07
CA TRP A 114 -14.10 3.25 -9.55
C TRP A 114 -13.68 4.70 -9.36
N SER A 115 -13.95 5.54 -10.36
CA SER A 115 -13.71 6.98 -10.27
C SER A 115 -14.78 7.76 -11.01
N SER A 116 -15.27 8.82 -10.36
CA SER A 116 -16.32 9.70 -10.88
C SER A 116 -15.80 10.87 -11.70
N LEU A 117 -14.67 11.45 -11.29
CA LEU A 117 -14.18 12.74 -11.80
C LEU A 117 -12.85 12.61 -12.56
N PHE A 118 -12.03 11.63 -12.19
CA PHE A 118 -10.69 11.47 -12.75
C PHE A 118 -10.51 10.08 -13.35
N LEU A 119 -9.52 9.91 -14.21
CA LEU A 119 -9.11 8.56 -14.60
C LEU A 119 -8.53 7.81 -13.40
N PRO A 120 -8.83 6.51 -13.20
CA PRO A 120 -8.21 5.71 -12.15
C PRO A 120 -6.68 5.79 -12.22
N GLY A 121 -6.01 5.94 -11.08
CA GLY A 121 -4.57 6.26 -11.07
C GLY A 121 -3.66 5.29 -11.83
N LEU A 122 -4.05 4.03 -12.01
CA LEU A 122 -3.28 3.05 -12.79
C LEU A 122 -3.41 3.24 -14.31
N THR A 123 -4.46 3.92 -14.78
CA THR A 123 -4.68 4.18 -16.22
C THR A 123 -4.17 5.54 -16.66
N GLN A 124 -3.68 6.36 -15.73
CA GLN A 124 -3.18 7.70 -16.02
C GLN A 124 -1.85 7.65 -16.78
N VAL A 125 -1.70 8.51 -17.78
CA VAL A 125 -0.44 8.74 -18.51
C VAL A 125 0.31 9.92 -17.90
N GLU A 126 1.62 10.02 -18.12
CA GLU A 126 2.47 11.07 -17.54
C GLU A 126 1.90 12.48 -17.75
N SER A 127 1.51 12.81 -18.99
CA SER A 127 0.94 14.13 -19.33
C SER A 127 -0.35 14.43 -18.57
N TYR A 128 -1.19 13.43 -18.32
CA TYR A 128 -2.41 13.58 -17.54
C TYR A 128 -2.10 13.78 -16.05
N ILE A 129 -1.14 13.01 -15.52
CA ILE A 129 -0.71 13.13 -14.12
C ILE A 129 -0.14 14.53 -13.85
N ARG A 130 0.68 15.03 -14.78
CA ARG A 130 1.34 16.33 -14.69
C ARG A 130 0.32 17.47 -14.59
N VAL A 131 -0.66 17.50 -15.50
CA VAL A 131 -1.75 18.50 -15.46
C VAL A 131 -2.51 18.45 -14.14
N LEU A 132 -2.83 17.24 -13.64
CA LEU A 132 -3.51 17.11 -12.34
C LEU A 132 -2.65 17.54 -11.15
N ALA A 133 -1.33 17.35 -11.23
CA ALA A 133 -0.40 17.74 -10.18
C ALA A 133 -0.23 19.27 -10.14
N GLU A 134 -0.12 19.91 -11.30
CA GLU A 134 0.02 21.36 -11.44
C GLU A 134 -1.26 22.13 -11.04
N ASP A 135 -2.44 21.55 -11.28
CA ASP A 135 -3.75 22.14 -10.90
C ASP A 135 -4.12 21.88 -9.42
N SER A 136 -3.41 20.98 -8.74
CA SER A 136 -3.74 20.60 -7.36
C SER A 136 -3.32 21.69 -6.35
N PRO A 137 -4.23 22.17 -5.48
CA PRO A 137 -3.88 23.12 -4.43
C PRO A 137 -3.01 22.50 -3.30
N PHE A 138 -2.83 21.18 -3.32
CA PHE A 138 -2.08 20.43 -2.31
C PHE A 138 -0.68 20.01 -2.77
N VAL A 139 -0.29 20.36 -3.99
CA VAL A 139 1.01 19.98 -4.57
C VAL A 139 1.78 21.26 -4.87
N GLU A 140 2.92 21.44 -4.22
CA GLU A 140 3.82 22.54 -4.56
C GLU A 140 4.51 22.26 -5.90
N ALA A 141 4.83 23.32 -6.65
CA ALA A 141 5.49 23.20 -7.96
C ALA A 141 6.79 22.37 -7.91
N LYS A 142 7.52 22.41 -6.79
CA LYS A 142 8.76 21.64 -6.57
C LYS A 142 8.53 20.12 -6.48
N ASP A 143 7.33 19.70 -6.07
CA ASP A 143 6.99 18.30 -5.78
C ASP A 143 6.28 17.61 -6.97
N VAL A 144 5.93 18.37 -8.01
CA VAL A 144 5.23 17.86 -9.21
C VAL A 144 6.00 16.72 -9.86
N GLU A 145 7.30 16.89 -10.12
CA GLU A 145 8.10 15.83 -10.77
C GLU A 145 8.18 14.56 -9.93
N ALA A 146 8.34 14.69 -8.62
CA ALA A 146 8.39 13.55 -7.71
C ALA A 146 7.05 12.79 -7.71
N LEU A 147 5.92 13.51 -7.69
CA LEU A 147 4.59 12.92 -7.75
C LEU A 147 4.33 12.23 -9.10
N VAL A 148 4.72 12.88 -10.21
CA VAL A 148 4.59 12.33 -11.57
C VAL A 148 5.38 11.04 -11.67
N ALA A 149 6.66 11.04 -11.30
CA ALA A 149 7.52 9.86 -11.31
C ALA A 149 6.92 8.73 -10.48
N ALA A 150 6.47 9.01 -9.26
CA ALA A 150 5.91 8.01 -8.36
C ALA A 150 4.60 7.38 -8.90
N ARG A 151 3.76 8.15 -9.60
CA ARG A 151 2.53 7.63 -10.24
C ARG A 151 2.83 6.88 -11.54
N VAL A 152 3.84 7.30 -12.31
CA VAL A 152 4.29 6.59 -13.51
C VAL A 152 4.90 5.23 -13.14
N GLU A 153 5.78 5.17 -12.14
CA GLU A 153 6.34 3.91 -11.62
C GLU A 153 5.21 2.96 -11.19
N ARG A 154 4.16 3.49 -10.55
CA ARG A 154 3.01 2.68 -10.14
C ARG A 154 2.24 2.06 -11.31
N ARG A 155 2.27 2.69 -12.49
CA ARG A 155 1.61 2.14 -13.69
C ARG A 155 2.26 0.84 -14.16
N GLU A 156 3.55 0.64 -13.88
CA GLU A 156 4.28 -0.59 -14.21
C GLU A 156 3.73 -1.82 -13.47
N LEU A 157 2.89 -1.63 -12.46
CA LEU A 157 2.18 -2.72 -11.78
C LEU A 157 1.07 -3.37 -12.62
N ILE A 158 0.67 -2.75 -13.74
CA ILE A 158 -0.25 -3.38 -14.68
C ILE A 158 0.53 -4.46 -15.44
N ASP A 159 0.20 -5.72 -15.13
CA ASP A 159 0.72 -6.89 -15.82
C ASP A 159 -0.44 -7.79 -16.32
N ASP A 160 -0.11 -8.82 -17.10
CA ASP A 160 -1.04 -9.82 -17.63
C ASP A 160 -1.41 -10.93 -16.64
N THR A 161 -0.76 -10.97 -15.48
CA THR A 161 -0.99 -12.01 -14.46
C THR A 161 -2.20 -11.73 -13.58
N LYS A 162 -2.69 -10.48 -13.57
CA LYS A 162 -3.76 -10.00 -12.69
C LYS A 162 -4.96 -9.51 -13.48
N ARG A 163 -6.14 -9.54 -12.85
CA ARG A 163 -7.35 -8.96 -13.42
C ARG A 163 -7.49 -7.49 -13.01
N PHE A 164 -7.58 -6.59 -13.98
CA PHE A 164 -7.85 -5.17 -13.74
C PHE A 164 -9.23 -4.77 -14.27
N VAL A 165 -10.06 -4.20 -13.39
CA VAL A 165 -11.40 -3.71 -13.73
C VAL A 165 -11.52 -2.25 -13.33
N PHE A 166 -11.79 -1.39 -14.31
CA PHE A 166 -11.90 0.05 -14.11
C PHE A 166 -13.31 0.52 -14.46
N TYR A 167 -13.94 1.22 -13.52
CA TYR A 167 -15.21 1.89 -13.76
C TYR A 167 -14.98 3.40 -13.80
N VAL A 168 -15.27 3.99 -14.95
CA VAL A 168 -15.10 5.44 -15.17
C VAL A 168 -16.49 6.03 -15.39
N CYS A 169 -16.86 7.00 -14.55
CA CYS A 169 -18.08 7.75 -14.79
C CYS A 169 -17.81 8.81 -15.86
N THR A 170 -18.46 8.69 -17.00
CA THR A 170 -18.48 9.74 -18.02
C THR A 170 -19.77 10.55 -17.84
N SER A 171 -19.73 11.86 -18.13
CA SER A 171 -20.84 12.80 -17.94
C SER A 171 -22.16 12.45 -18.65
N LEU A 172 -22.18 11.43 -19.50
CA LEU A 172 -23.38 10.75 -19.98
C LEU A 172 -23.57 9.48 -19.14
N CYS A 173 -24.65 9.44 -18.37
CA CYS A 173 -25.01 8.55 -17.24
C CYS A 173 -25.03 7.02 -17.50
N CYS A 174 -24.14 6.49 -18.32
CA CYS A 174 -23.91 5.07 -18.52
C CYS A 174 -22.56 4.70 -17.92
N THR A 175 -22.57 3.95 -16.80
CA THR A 175 -21.36 3.36 -16.22
C THR A 175 -20.73 2.42 -17.25
N ARG A 176 -19.71 2.88 -17.99
CA ARG A 176 -18.97 2.00 -18.90
C ARG A 176 -18.00 1.17 -18.07
N ARG A 177 -18.20 -0.15 -18.10
CA ARG A 177 -17.25 -1.12 -17.56
C ARG A 177 -16.07 -1.22 -18.51
N TRP A 178 -14.89 -0.78 -18.07
CA TRP A 178 -13.64 -1.09 -18.76
C TRP A 178 -13.06 -2.35 -18.12
N GLU A 179 -13.29 -3.47 -18.78
CA GLU A 179 -12.66 -4.73 -18.45
C GLU A 179 -11.40 -4.86 -19.28
N VAL A 180 -10.23 -4.77 -18.63
CA VAL A 180 -8.97 -4.94 -19.32
C VAL A 180 -8.69 -6.45 -19.39
N SER A 181 -9.31 -7.13 -20.35
CA SER A 181 -8.73 -8.34 -20.95
C SER A 181 -7.80 -7.84 -22.05
N MET A 182 -6.52 -8.22 -22.02
CA MET A 182 -5.51 -7.60 -22.90
C MET A 182 -5.90 -7.68 -24.39
N CYS A 183 -6.17 -6.50 -24.95
CA CYS A 183 -5.79 -6.13 -26.31
C CYS A 183 -5.21 -4.70 -26.25
N TRP A 184 -4.07 -4.54 -25.57
CA TRP A 184 -3.31 -3.27 -25.55
C TRP A 184 -1.86 -3.46 -26.04
N ARG A 185 -1.65 -4.48 -26.88
CA ARG A 185 -0.49 -4.63 -27.77
C ARG A 185 -0.96 -4.66 -29.22
N SER A 186 -1.61 -3.59 -29.68
CA SER A 186 -1.47 -3.13 -31.06
C SER A 186 -2.15 -1.78 -31.17
N ASN A 187 -1.69 -1.00 -32.14
CA ASN A 187 -2.12 0.34 -32.48
C ASN A 187 -3.57 0.39 -33.03
N SER A 188 -4.52 -0.31 -32.39
CA SER A 188 -5.92 -0.34 -32.81
C SER A 188 -6.84 -0.12 -31.61
N THR A 189 -7.37 1.08 -31.53
CA THR A 189 -8.53 1.46 -30.73
C THR A 189 -9.72 0.60 -31.17
N ARG A 190 -9.98 -0.53 -30.49
CA ARG A 190 -11.27 -1.21 -30.61
C ARG A 190 -12.11 -0.89 -29.38
N PHE A 191 -13.03 0.05 -29.59
CA PHE A 191 -14.21 0.19 -28.77
C PHE A 191 -15.11 -1.01 -29.04
N CYS A 192 -15.24 -1.92 -28.08
CA CYS A 192 -16.39 -2.80 -28.03
C CYS A 192 -17.53 -2.03 -27.35
N ALA A 193 -18.60 -1.84 -28.11
CA ALA A 193 -19.87 -1.28 -27.66
C ALA A 193 -20.63 -2.27 -26.76
#